data_AF-A0A7X0JND5-F1
#
_entry.id   AF-A0A7X0JND5-F1
#
_cell.length_a   1.000
_cell.length_b   1.000
_cell.length_c   1.000
_cell.angle_alpha   90.00
_cell.angle_beta   90.00
_cell.angle_gamma   90.00
#
_symmetry.space_group_name_H-M   'P 1'
#
loop_
_entity.id
_entity.type
_entity.pdbx_description
1 polymer ?
#
loop_
_entity_poly.entity_id
_entity_poly.type
_entity_poly.pdbx_seq_one_letter_code
_entity_poly.pdbx_strand_id
1 'polypeptide(L)' 'MRTHLEVVHALSDLLRRLRLRPPSQIRFRTIANTPTTVKFSRHELLNALYALEYEGVIALHNDHSFSVLKPSSAI' A
#
# COMPACT_ATOMS: atom_id res chain seq x y z
N MET A 1 2.10 9.02 19.57
CA MET A 1 1.30 8.09 18.75
C MET A 1 1.52 8.46 17.30
N ARG A 2 2.02 7.54 16.46
CA ARG A 2 2.06 7.79 15.01
C ARG A 2 0.64 7.82 14.49
N THR A 3 0.35 8.78 13.62
CA THR A 3 -1.00 8.92 13.09
C THR A 3 -1.25 7.92 11.95
N HIS A 4 -2.45 7.36 11.87
CA HIS A 4 -2.88 6.47 10.78
C HIS A 4 -2.57 7.07 9.39
N LEU A 5 -2.69 8.39 9.26
CA LEU A 5 -2.38 9.20 8.08
C LEU A 5 -0.91 9.09 7.62
N GLU A 6 0.05 9.05 8.54
CA GLU A 6 1.47 8.89 8.20
C GLU A 6 1.76 7.56 7.51
N VAL A 7 1.09 6.50 7.94
CA VAL A 7 1.28 5.15 7.40
C VAL A 7 0.69 5.08 5.98
N VAL A 8 -0.51 5.62 5.79
CA VAL A 8 -1.16 5.71 4.47
C VAL A 8 -0.29 6.53 3.51
N HIS A 9 0.21 7.69 3.93
CA HIS A 9 1.09 8.52 3.10
C HIS A 9 2.36 7.79 2.68
N ALA A 10 3.02 7.12 3.62
CA ALA A 10 4.25 6.35 3.33
C ALA A 10 3.99 5.20 2.35
N LEU A 11 2.84 4.53 2.47
CA LEU A 11 2.40 3.48 1.54
C LEU A 11 2.09 4.03 0.16
N SER A 12 1.32 5.11 0.07
CA SER A 12 1.01 5.79 -1.20
C SER A 12 2.27 6.26 -1.92
N ASP A 13 3.22 6.87 -1.19
CA ASP A 13 4.50 7.30 -1.78
C ASP A 13 5.35 6.12 -2.27
N LEU A 14 5.33 4.99 -1.55
CA LEU A 14 5.99 3.77 -2.00
C LEU A 14 5.36 3.26 -3.30
N LEU A 15 4.04 3.18 -3.37
CA LEU A 15 3.31 2.76 -4.58
C LEU A 15 3.59 3.70 -5.76
N ARG A 16 3.67 5.02 -5.51
CA ARG A 16 4.08 6.01 -6.51
C ARG A 16 5.48 5.75 -7.06
N ARG A 17 6.45 5.49 -6.18
CA ARG A 17 7.85 5.22 -6.56
C ARG A 17 8.02 3.94 -7.35
N LEU A 18 7.22 2.92 -7.05
CA LEU A 18 7.25 1.65 -7.76
C LEU A 18 6.70 1.76 -9.21
N ARG A 19 6.13 2.90 -9.62
CA ARG A 19 5.62 3.18 -10.98
C ARG A 19 4.77 2.04 -11.55
N LEU A 20 3.92 1.49 -10.69
CA LEU A 20 3.12 0.30 -11.00
C LEU A 20 2.07 0.66 -12.05
N ARG A 21 2.01 -0.13 -13.12
CA ARG A 21 0.99 0.01 -14.16
C ARG A 21 -0.19 -0.90 -13.82
N PRO A 22 -1.42 -0.38 -13.72
CA PRO A 22 -2.59 -1.25 -13.54
C PRO A 22 -2.74 -2.22 -14.74
N PRO A 23 -3.13 -3.49 -14.52
CA PRO A 23 -3.20 -4.18 -13.23
C PRO A 23 -1.84 -4.80 -12.86
N SER A 24 -1.22 -4.30 -11.78
CA SER A 24 -0.03 -4.93 -11.19
C SER A 24 -0.39 -5.54 -9.83
N GLN A 25 -0.13 -6.84 -9.67
CA GLN A 25 -0.33 -7.56 -8.41
C GLN A 25 0.96 -7.51 -7.57
N ILE A 26 0.84 -7.11 -6.31
CA ILE A 26 1.96 -6.88 -5.39
C ILE A 26 1.74 -7.70 -4.13
N ARG A 27 2.76 -8.46 -3.74
CA ARG A 27 2.71 -9.19 -2.46
C ARG A 27 2.93 -8.23 -1.30
N PHE A 28 2.18 -8.43 -0.21
CA PHE A 28 2.36 -7.67 1.03
C PHE A 28 3.82 -7.67 1.51
N ARG A 29 4.51 -8.81 1.43
CA ARG A 29 5.93 -8.90 1.82
C ARG A 29 6.85 -7.94 1.06
N THR A 30 6.50 -7.61 -0.19
CA THR A 30 7.29 -6.72 -1.05
C THR A 30 7.25 -5.30 -0.52
N ILE A 31 6.10 -4.86 0.01
CA ILE A 31 5.96 -3.54 0.61
C ILE A 31 6.33 -3.53 2.09
N ALA A 32 6.18 -4.63 2.83
CA ALA A 32 6.46 -4.65 4.28
C ALA A 32 7.96 -4.53 4.61
N ASN A 33 8.83 -4.99 3.70
CA ASN A 33 10.28 -5.04 3.91
C ASN A 33 11.03 -3.85 3.28
N THR A 34 10.34 -2.79 2.88
CA THR A 34 11.01 -1.62 2.28
C THR A 34 11.48 -0.64 3.34
N PRO A 35 12.56 0.14 3.09
CA PRO A 35 13.02 1.17 4.04
C PRO A 35 11.93 2.18 4.43
N THR A 36 10.97 2.43 3.54
CA THR A 36 9.86 3.38 3.76
C THR A 36 8.87 2.88 4.82
N THR A 37 8.72 1.56 4.95
CA THR A 37 7.61 0.90 5.67
C THR A 37 8.06 -0.03 6.79
N VAL A 38 9.34 -0.42 6.84
CA VAL A 38 9.92 -1.33 7.85
C VAL A 38 9.76 -0.83 9.30
N LYS A 39 9.57 0.49 9.47
CA LYS A 39 9.35 1.14 10.75
C LYS A 39 7.90 1.03 11.26
N PHE A 40 6.98 0.48 10.47
CA PHE A 40 5.58 0.28 10.82
C PHE A 40 5.32 -1.19 11.13
N SER A 41 4.42 -1.43 12.07
CA SER A 41 3.93 -2.76 12.39
C SER A 41 3.10 -3.33 11.24
N ARG A 42 3.01 -4.67 11.19
CA ARG A 42 2.13 -5.36 10.23
C ARG A 42 0.68 -4.87 10.32
N HIS A 43 0.19 -4.59 11.54
CA HIS A 43 -1.18 -4.13 11.76
C HIS A 43 -1.40 -2.73 11.19
N GLU A 44 -0.46 -1.80 11.39
CA GLU A 44 -0.52 -0.45 10.80
C GLU A 44 -0.54 -0.51 9.27
N LEU A 45 0.31 -1.33 8.66
CA LEU A 45 0.35 -1.50 7.20
C LEU A 45 -0.95 -2.10 6.66
N LEU A 46 -1.53 -3.09 7.34
CA LEU A 46 -2.81 -3.68 6.92
C LEU A 46 -3.95 -2.66 7.02
N ASN A 47 -4.04 -1.88 8.10
CA ASN A 47 -5.06 -0.83 8.23
C ASN A 47 -4.93 0.23 7.13
N ALA A 48 -3.70 0.64 6.80
CA ALA A 48 -3.46 1.56 5.70
C ALA A 48 -3.86 0.96 4.33
N LEU A 49 -3.62 -0.33 4.10
CA LEU A 49 -4.07 -1.00 2.87
C LEU A 49 -5.60 -1.09 2.80
N TYR A 50 -6.29 -1.40 3.91
CA TYR A 50 -7.75 -1.38 3.96
C TYR A 50 -8.31 0.01 3.65
N ALA A 51 -7.67 1.08 4.15
CA ALA A 51 -8.05 2.44 3.80
C ALA A 51 -7.88 2.72 2.30
N LEU A 52 -6.77 2.27 1.69
CA LEU A 52 -6.54 2.42 0.25
C LEU A 52 -7.52 1.60 -0.61
N GLU A 53 -7.96 0.44 -0.11
CA GLU A 53 -8.99 -0.37 -0.76
C GLU A 53 -10.36 0.31 -0.69
N TYR A 54 -10.72 0.87 0.48
CA TYR A 54 -11.95 1.65 0.65
C TYR A 54 -12.01 2.86 -0.30
N GLU A 55 -10.88 3.52 -0.53
CA GLU A 55 -10.73 4.65 -1.49
C GLU A 55 -10.66 4.20 -2.97
N GLY A 56 -10.77 2.89 -3.23
CA GLY A 56 -10.71 2.32 -4.58
C GLY A 56 -9.35 2.50 -5.27
N VAL A 57 -8.27 2.67 -4.50
CA VAL A 57 -6.90 2.79 -5.02
C VAL A 57 -6.32 1.40 -5.32
N ILE A 58 -6.61 0.43 -4.46
CA ILE A 58 -6.16 -0.96 -4.56
C ILE A 58 -7.34 -1.93 -4.39
N ALA A 59 -7.12 -3.20 -4.74
CA ALA A 59 -7.99 -4.32 -4.38
C ALA A 59 -7.16 -5.37 -3.64
N LEU A 60 -7.57 -5.77 -2.43
CA LEU A 60 -6.91 -6.82 -1.66
C LEU A 60 -7.32 -8.21 -2.18
N HIS A 61 -6.39 -9.16 -2.06
CA HIS A 61 -6.60 -10.55 -2.41
C HIS A 61 -6.40 -11.46 -1.20
N ASN A 62 -7.03 -12.63 -1.22
CA ASN A 62 -6.95 -13.64 -0.16
C ASN A 62 -5.56 -14.29 -0.01
N ASP A 63 -4.65 -14.09 -0.96
CA ASP A 63 -3.29 -14.66 -1.00
C ASP A 63 -2.21 -13.73 -0.41
N HIS A 64 -2.60 -12.73 0.39
CA HIS A 64 -1.70 -11.69 0.93
C HIS A 64 -1.06 -10.82 -0.16
N SER A 65 -1.77 -10.60 -1.26
CA SER A 65 -1.40 -9.65 -2.29
C SER A 65 -2.49 -8.60 -2.50
N PHE A 66 -2.18 -7.58 -3.28
CA PHE A 66 -3.14 -6.57 -3.69
C PHE A 66 -2.83 -6.11 -5.12
N SER A 67 -3.88 -5.71 -5.84
CA SER A 67 -3.74 -5.09 -7.16
C SER A 67 -3.88 -3.58 -7.04
N VAL A 68 -3.05 -2.84 -7.76
CA VAL A 68 -3.21 -1.39 -7.90
C VAL A 68 -4.23 -1.09 -9.00
N LEU A 69 -5.30 -0.39 -8.67
CA LEU A 69 -6.43 -0.07 -9.56
C LEU A 69 -6.25 1.30 -10.24
N LYS A 70 -5.70 2.29 -9.52
CA LYS A 70 -5.41 3.62 -10.04
C LYS A 70 -3.93 3.73 -10.45
N PRO A 71 -3.60 4.36 -11.59
CA PRO A 71 -2.20 4.59 -11.94
C PRO A 71 -1.53 5.40 -10.85
N SER A 72 -0.24 5.15 -10.61
CA SER A 72 0.54 5.83 -9.56
C SER A 72 0.48 7.36 -9.59
N SER A 73 0.16 7.99 -10.73
CA SER A 73 -0.03 9.44 -10.85
C SER A 73 -1.36 9.96 -10.26
N ALA A 74 -2.32 9.07 -10.01
CA ALA A 74 -3.67 9.38 -9.52
C ALA A 74 -3.88 8.96 -8.05
N ILE A 75 -2.81 8.49 -7.39
CA ILE A 75 -2.68 8.21 -5.94
C ILE A 75 -2.25 9.48 -5.03
#